data_AF-A0A101CUF1-F1
#
_entry.id   AF-A0A101CUF1-F1
#
_cell.length_a   1.000
_cell.length_b   1.000
_cell.length_c   1.000
_cell.angle_alpha   90.00
_cell.angle_beta   90.00
_cell.angle_gamma   90.00
#
_symmetry.space_group_name_H-M   'P 1'
#
loop_
_entity.id
_entity.type
_entity.pdbx_description
1 polymer ?
#
loop_
_entity_poly.entity_id
_entity_poly.type
_entity_poly.pdbx_seq_one_letter_code
_entity_poly.pdbx_strand_id
1 'polypeptide(L)'
;MKKVLKLTSLLFITALVFNSCEKEQDLNAPQSANKDELEIVNNDVSQTTNKNALANAALAGGGAGARTITLQTNTLTCPGGLCTSYGVWSEGLYTVWFTMKFNSGFYWSRGGKCGYGILIGDQNTGGDPGWDGNGGSARFMWYCPNGSNTAKGSGAYLQPYVYYKDQPGQYGNDFGKKYYIQEGVTYNCQISVKLNTGSNTNGYVKYYVNGTEILNQTIRWVTNDSKRNVNAVSLHTFRGGSQEYWKAPVTSSIYYPSAAWDAQ
;
A
#
# COMPACT_ATOMS: atom_id res chain seq x y z
N MET A 1 -22.01 59.26 -37.20
CA MET A 1 -22.24 58.27 -38.27
C MET A 1 -22.87 57.01 -37.66
N LYS A 2 -24.02 56.59 -38.19
CA LYS A 2 -24.83 55.42 -37.75
C LYS A 2 -24.45 54.16 -38.56
N LYS A 3 -24.62 52.99 -37.92
CA LYS A 3 -25.03 51.63 -38.43
C LYS A 3 -24.49 50.62 -37.39
N VAL A 4 -25.23 49.96 -36.49
CA VAL A 4 -26.54 49.27 -36.42
C VAL A 4 -26.64 47.96 -37.25
N LEU A 5 -27.12 46.91 -36.56
CA LEU A 5 -27.67 45.59 -36.98
C LEU A 5 -26.63 44.45 -37.20
N LYS A 6 -26.86 43.18 -36.83
CA LYS A 6 -28.12 42.47 -36.52
C LYS A 6 -27.90 41.18 -35.73
N LEU A 7 -28.80 40.92 -34.79
CA LEU A 7 -29.04 39.66 -34.07
C LEU A 7 -30.02 38.80 -34.91
N THR A 8 -29.84 37.49 -34.99
CA THR A 8 -30.92 36.55 -35.34
C THR A 8 -30.81 35.25 -34.56
N SER A 9 -31.82 35.04 -33.73
CA SER A 9 -32.28 33.80 -33.09
C SER A 9 -33.30 33.12 -34.03
N LEU A 10 -33.44 31.78 -34.03
CA LEU A 10 -34.68 31.06 -33.62
C LEU A 10 -34.67 29.53 -33.83
N LEU A 11 -35.04 28.80 -32.75
CA LEU A 11 -35.83 27.54 -32.55
C LEU A 11 -35.52 26.23 -33.33
N PHE A 12 -35.20 25.11 -32.67
CA PHE A 12 -36.01 24.09 -31.92
C PHE A 12 -36.73 23.04 -32.79
N ILE A 13 -36.35 21.76 -32.66
CA ILE A 13 -37.26 20.61 -32.72
C ILE A 13 -36.86 19.58 -31.65
N THR A 14 -37.86 19.20 -30.86
CA THR A 14 -37.91 18.23 -29.76
C THR A 14 -38.40 16.87 -30.27
N ALA A 15 -37.89 15.75 -29.73
CA ALA A 15 -38.53 14.42 -29.65
C ALA A 15 -37.49 13.40 -29.14
N LEU A 16 -37.74 12.38 -28.32
CA LEU A 16 -38.87 11.92 -27.53
C LEU A 16 -38.25 10.94 -26.51
N VAL A 17 -38.64 11.00 -25.24
CA VAL A 17 -38.23 10.05 -24.20
C VAL A 17 -39.25 8.92 -24.18
N PHE A 18 -38.79 7.67 -24.29
CA PHE A 18 -39.57 6.50 -23.88
C PHE A 18 -38.95 5.92 -22.61
N ASN A 19 -39.71 6.06 -21.54
CA ASN A 19 -39.60 5.32 -20.29
C ASN A 19 -40.43 4.04 -20.47
N SER A 20 -39.88 2.87 -20.13
CA SER A 20 -40.71 1.73 -19.73
C SER A 20 -40.03 0.96 -18.61
N CYS A 21 -40.82 0.84 -17.55
CA CYS A 21 -40.62 0.16 -16.28
C CYS A 21 -41.07 -1.31 -16.40
N GLU A 22 -40.96 -2.04 -15.27
CA GLU A 22 -41.43 -3.41 -14.96
C GLU A 22 -40.42 -4.53 -15.25
N LYS A 23 -40.15 -5.52 -14.39
CA LYS A 23 -40.60 -5.94 -13.04
C LYS A 23 -39.56 -6.99 -12.57
N GLU A 24 -39.13 -7.02 -11.29
CA GLU A 24 -39.48 -8.03 -10.26
C GLU A 24 -39.68 -9.48 -10.80
N GLN A 25 -39.25 -10.59 -10.17
CA GLN A 25 -38.87 -10.92 -8.79
C GLN A 25 -38.28 -12.36 -8.78
N ASP A 26 -37.69 -12.72 -7.64
CA ASP A 26 -37.16 -14.03 -7.21
C ASP A 26 -38.00 -15.28 -7.53
N LEU A 27 -37.37 -16.46 -7.52
CA LEU A 27 -37.62 -17.53 -6.52
C LEU A 27 -36.81 -18.82 -6.75
N ASN A 28 -36.34 -19.36 -5.62
CA ASN A 28 -35.69 -20.65 -5.37
C ASN A 28 -36.44 -21.88 -5.94
N ALA A 29 -35.70 -22.96 -6.23
CA ALA A 29 -35.79 -24.26 -5.50
C ALA A 29 -34.96 -25.40 -6.17
N PRO A 30 -34.58 -26.45 -5.40
CA PRO A 30 -33.45 -27.36 -5.65
C PRO A 30 -33.88 -28.78 -6.10
N GLN A 31 -32.93 -29.67 -6.43
CA GLN A 31 -33.01 -31.13 -6.16
C GLN A 31 -31.70 -31.87 -6.51
N SER A 32 -30.99 -32.39 -5.49
CA SER A 32 -30.83 -33.82 -5.11
C SER A 32 -29.98 -34.64 -6.09
N ALA A 33 -28.72 -34.95 -5.76
CA ALA A 33 -28.28 -36.11 -4.99
C ALA A 33 -28.51 -37.46 -5.70
N ASN A 34 -27.42 -38.12 -6.10
CA ASN A 34 -27.21 -39.53 -5.78
C ASN A 34 -25.72 -39.89 -5.78
N LYS A 35 -25.35 -40.62 -4.73
CA LYS A 35 -24.06 -41.24 -4.45
C LYS A 35 -23.94 -42.53 -5.25
N ASP A 36 -22.71 -42.93 -5.57
CA ASP A 36 -22.33 -44.35 -5.52
C ASP A 36 -20.88 -44.44 -5.00
N GLU A 37 -20.74 -45.21 -3.92
CA GLU A 37 -19.52 -45.65 -3.27
C GLU A 37 -19.03 -46.93 -3.94
N LEU A 38 -17.72 -47.04 -4.19
CA LEU A 38 -17.04 -48.32 -4.34
C LEU A 38 -15.71 -48.27 -3.57
N GLU A 39 -15.60 -49.14 -2.59
CA GLU A 39 -14.47 -49.34 -1.69
C GLU A 39 -13.70 -50.59 -2.13
N ILE A 40 -12.37 -50.52 -2.31
CA ILE A 40 -11.46 -51.69 -2.28
C ILE A 40 -10.13 -51.31 -1.58
N VAL A 41 -10.05 -51.70 -0.31
CA VAL A 41 -8.97 -52.34 0.48
C VAL A 41 -7.48 -52.01 0.28
N ASN A 42 -6.85 -51.68 1.41
CA ASN A 42 -5.44 -51.40 1.71
C ASN A 42 -4.43 -52.51 1.41
N ASN A 43 -3.21 -52.12 1.00
CA ASN A 43 -1.96 -52.32 1.77
C ASN A 43 -0.75 -51.89 0.93
N ASP A 44 -0.15 -50.74 1.25
CA ASP A 44 1.31 -50.73 1.47
C ASP A 44 1.75 -49.57 2.37
N VAL A 45 2.76 -49.86 3.17
CA VAL A 45 3.19 -49.16 4.37
C VAL A 45 4.24 -48.09 4.03
N SER A 46 4.17 -46.98 4.77
CA SER A 46 5.22 -45.98 4.96
C SER A 46 5.60 -45.08 3.79
N GLN A 47 4.85 -43.99 3.61
CA GLN A 47 5.40 -42.70 3.13
C GLN A 47 4.47 -41.51 3.43
N THR A 48 4.00 -41.39 4.67
CA THR A 48 3.17 -40.26 5.11
C THR A 48 3.74 -39.61 6.36
N THR A 49 4.97 -39.12 6.25
CA THR A 49 5.47 -38.01 7.07
C THR A 49 6.42 -37.20 6.19
N ASN A 50 6.28 -35.86 6.20
CA ASN A 50 7.09 -34.87 5.45
C ASN A 50 6.54 -34.33 4.11
N LYS A 51 5.21 -34.20 3.96
CA LYS A 51 4.62 -33.22 3.02
C LYS A 51 3.64 -32.22 3.63
N ASN A 52 3.48 -32.22 4.95
CA ASN A 52 2.64 -31.27 5.69
C ASN A 52 3.41 -30.43 6.74
N ALA A 53 4.75 -30.38 6.66
CA ALA A 53 5.60 -29.58 7.57
C ALA A 53 6.30 -28.39 6.88
N LEU A 54 5.89 -28.03 5.66
CA LEU A 54 6.22 -26.75 5.01
C LEU A 54 5.02 -25.78 5.07
N ALA A 55 4.17 -25.92 6.08
CA ALA A 55 3.18 -24.92 6.43
C ALA A 55 3.91 -23.77 7.14
N ASN A 56 4.27 -22.74 6.37
CA ASN A 56 4.62 -21.37 6.76
C ASN A 56 4.71 -21.11 8.28
N ALA A 57 5.81 -21.52 8.92
CA ALA A 57 6.23 -20.84 10.13
C ALA A 57 6.67 -19.44 9.68
N ALA A 58 5.75 -18.47 9.72
CA ALA A 58 6.07 -17.09 9.41
C ALA A 58 7.20 -16.66 10.35
N LEU A 59 8.36 -16.34 9.78
CA LEU A 59 9.55 -16.02 10.57
C LEU A 59 9.30 -14.71 11.31
N ALA A 60 9.72 -14.65 12.57
CA ALA A 60 9.69 -13.41 13.37
C ALA A 60 10.68 -12.37 12.84
N GLY A 61 11.71 -12.79 12.10
CA GLY A 61 12.72 -11.93 11.52
C GLY A 61 13.16 -12.37 10.12
N GLY A 62 14.01 -11.57 9.49
CA GLY A 62 14.51 -11.86 8.15
C GLY A 62 15.20 -10.66 7.51
N GLY A 63 15.48 -10.77 6.22
CA GLY A 63 16.12 -9.70 5.46
C GLY A 63 16.07 -9.93 3.96
N ALA A 64 16.52 -8.92 3.23
CA ALA A 64 16.64 -8.95 1.78
C ALA A 64 17.95 -8.32 1.34
N GLY A 65 18.61 -8.96 0.36
CA GLY A 65 19.81 -8.45 -0.28
C GLY A 65 19.53 -7.34 -1.30
N ALA A 66 20.61 -6.89 -1.94
CA ALA A 66 20.59 -5.77 -2.85
C ALA A 66 19.61 -5.95 -4.03
N ARG A 67 18.87 -4.90 -4.37
CA ARG A 67 18.00 -4.85 -5.56
C ARG A 67 17.75 -3.44 -6.04
N THR A 68 17.58 -3.29 -7.35
CA THR A 68 17.13 -2.05 -7.99
C THR A 68 15.70 -2.25 -8.48
N ILE A 69 14.80 -1.35 -8.11
CA ILE A 69 13.44 -1.35 -8.63
C ILE A 69 13.30 -0.25 -9.68
N THR A 70 12.83 -0.64 -10.86
CA THR A 70 12.54 0.25 -11.98
C THR A 70 11.10 0.73 -11.91
N LEU A 71 10.91 2.03 -12.07
CA LEU A 71 9.62 2.70 -12.22
C LEU A 71 9.40 2.98 -13.71
N GLN A 72 8.41 2.33 -14.31
CA GLN A 72 8.13 2.40 -15.75
C GLN A 72 7.59 3.76 -16.16
N THR A 73 7.90 4.18 -17.38
CA THR A 73 7.41 5.44 -17.96
C THR A 73 5.89 5.44 -18.06
N ASN A 74 5.25 6.56 -17.72
CA ASN A 74 3.80 6.79 -17.85
C ASN A 74 2.89 5.76 -17.15
N THR A 75 3.40 5.14 -16.09
CA THR A 75 2.65 4.19 -15.26
C THR A 75 2.47 4.69 -13.84
N LEU A 76 1.51 4.11 -13.14
CA LEU A 76 1.25 4.29 -11.72
C LEU A 76 1.14 2.93 -11.04
N THR A 77 1.15 2.96 -9.71
CA THR A 77 0.87 1.82 -8.83
C THR A 77 1.75 0.60 -9.12
N CYS A 78 1.38 -0.57 -8.62
CA CYS A 78 2.18 -1.79 -8.71
C CYS A 78 2.56 -2.19 -10.15
N PRO A 79 1.69 -2.06 -11.18
CA PRO A 79 2.07 -2.37 -12.57
C PRO A 79 3.22 -1.51 -13.10
N GLY A 80 3.38 -0.31 -12.57
CA GLY A 80 4.46 0.61 -12.92
C GLY A 80 5.76 0.43 -12.14
N GLY A 81 5.79 -0.49 -11.17
CA GLY A 81 6.93 -0.67 -10.28
C GLY A 81 6.92 -2.06 -9.65
N LEU A 82 6.97 -2.12 -8.32
CA LEU A 82 6.91 -3.37 -7.57
C LEU A 82 6.03 -3.23 -6.33
N CYS A 83 5.16 -4.20 -6.12
CA CYS A 83 4.53 -4.46 -4.84
C CYS A 83 4.73 -5.93 -4.50
N THR A 84 5.48 -6.19 -3.44
CA THR A 84 5.71 -7.54 -2.93
C THR A 84 5.76 -7.52 -1.41
N SER A 85 5.57 -8.67 -0.78
CA SER A 85 5.59 -8.82 0.66
C SER A 85 6.29 -10.11 1.08
N TYR A 86 6.81 -10.09 2.30
CA TYR A 86 7.40 -11.21 3.00
C TYR A 86 6.49 -11.53 4.18
N GLY A 87 5.96 -12.76 4.23
CA GLY A 87 5.12 -13.21 5.34
C GLY A 87 5.96 -13.32 6.62
N VAL A 88 5.49 -12.66 7.68
CA VAL A 88 6.12 -12.63 9.01
C VAL A 88 5.03 -12.75 10.06
N TRP A 89 5.38 -12.96 11.33
CA TRP A 89 4.39 -12.92 12.41
C TRP A 89 4.97 -12.30 13.67
N SER A 90 4.27 -11.31 14.23
CA SER A 90 4.56 -10.77 15.56
C SER A 90 3.33 -10.06 16.14
N GLU A 91 3.09 -10.23 17.44
CA GLU A 91 2.06 -9.51 18.20
C GLU A 91 2.63 -8.36 19.03
N GLY A 92 3.96 -8.20 19.02
CA GLY A 92 4.70 -7.29 19.90
C GLY A 92 5.26 -6.06 19.18
N LEU A 93 6.50 -5.73 19.52
CA LEU A 93 7.28 -4.72 18.81
C LEU A 93 7.89 -5.38 17.57
N TYR A 94 7.78 -4.68 16.44
CA TYR A 94 8.37 -5.10 15.19
C TYR A 94 9.11 -3.94 14.53
N THR A 95 10.30 -4.20 14.03
CA THR A 95 11.11 -3.16 13.38
C THR A 95 11.63 -3.63 12.03
N VAL A 96 11.60 -2.72 11.06
CA VAL A 96 12.20 -2.88 9.73
C VAL A 96 13.27 -1.82 9.56
N TRP A 97 14.46 -2.24 9.14
CA TRP A 97 15.57 -1.39 8.74
C TRP A 97 15.86 -1.62 7.27
N PHE A 98 16.12 -0.55 6.52
CA PHE A 98 16.54 -0.69 5.13
C PHE A 98 17.38 0.50 4.69
N THR A 99 18.23 0.25 3.71
CA THR A 99 18.98 1.30 3.02
C THR A 99 18.32 1.57 1.68
N MET A 100 18.25 2.82 1.25
CA MET A 100 17.80 3.16 -0.10
C MET A 100 18.56 4.34 -0.71
N LYS A 101 18.62 4.37 -2.04
CA LYS A 101 19.16 5.46 -2.84
C LYS A 101 18.27 5.69 -4.05
N PHE A 102 17.73 6.90 -4.19
CA PHE A 102 17.14 7.34 -5.45
C PHE A 102 18.29 7.52 -6.45
N ASN A 103 18.29 6.79 -7.57
CA ASN A 103 19.44 6.80 -8.47
C ASN A 103 19.66 8.18 -9.13
N SER A 104 20.87 8.46 -9.58
CA SER A 104 21.15 9.73 -10.27
C SER A 104 20.22 9.92 -11.46
N GLY A 105 19.69 11.14 -11.65
CA GLY A 105 18.70 11.44 -12.67
C GLY A 105 17.27 11.03 -12.31
N PHE A 106 16.99 10.61 -11.07
CA PHE A 106 15.65 10.24 -10.61
C PHE A 106 14.64 11.37 -10.87
N TYR A 107 13.60 11.06 -11.62
CA TYR A 107 12.54 12.01 -11.90
C TYR A 107 11.52 12.00 -10.76
N TRP A 108 11.51 13.02 -9.90
CA TRP A 108 10.66 13.00 -8.69
C TRP A 108 9.18 12.88 -9.03
N SER A 109 8.71 13.64 -10.03
CA SER A 109 7.28 13.84 -10.29
C SER A 109 6.56 14.18 -8.98
N ARG A 110 5.29 13.85 -8.81
CA ARG A 110 4.54 14.19 -7.60
C ARG A 110 4.92 13.36 -6.37
N GLY A 111 5.26 12.09 -6.55
CA GLY A 111 5.53 11.19 -5.42
C GLY A 111 5.23 9.73 -5.68
N GLY A 112 5.39 8.92 -4.63
CA GLY A 112 5.12 7.49 -4.68
C GLY A 112 5.60 6.74 -3.45
N LYS A 113 5.32 5.44 -3.40
CA LYS A 113 5.79 4.56 -2.30
C LYS A 113 7.21 4.12 -2.55
N CYS A 114 8.01 4.08 -1.50
CA CYS A 114 9.40 3.64 -1.55
C CYS A 114 9.77 2.89 -0.28
N GLY A 115 10.69 1.95 -0.42
CA GLY A 115 11.28 1.22 0.69
C GLY A 115 10.41 0.09 1.23
N TYR A 116 10.86 -0.39 2.37
CA TYR A 116 10.20 -1.46 3.09
C TYR A 116 9.22 -0.87 4.12
N GLY A 117 8.16 -1.62 4.44
CA GLY A 117 7.13 -1.19 5.38
C GLY A 117 6.51 -2.36 6.14
N ILE A 118 5.77 -2.04 7.20
CA ILE A 118 5.13 -3.02 8.09
C ILE A 118 3.63 -3.06 7.79
N LEU A 119 3.07 -4.27 7.62
CA LEU A 119 1.65 -4.50 7.38
C LEU A 119 1.04 -5.26 8.57
N ILE A 120 -0.17 -4.86 8.97
CA ILE A 120 -0.85 -5.30 10.18
C ILE A 120 -2.25 -5.76 9.82
N GLY A 121 -2.69 -6.92 10.32
CA GLY A 121 -4.06 -7.43 10.13
C GLY A 121 -4.46 -7.48 8.65
N ASP A 122 -5.53 -6.78 8.27
CA ASP A 122 -6.01 -6.71 6.88
C ASP A 122 -5.17 -5.83 5.95
N GLN A 123 -4.07 -5.27 6.47
CA GLN A 123 -3.03 -4.59 5.66
C GLN A 123 -3.57 -3.38 4.90
N ASN A 124 -4.46 -2.59 5.50
CA ASN A 124 -5.14 -1.49 4.83
C ASN A 124 -4.16 -0.53 4.11
N THR A 125 -4.45 -0.27 2.83
CA THR A 125 -3.72 0.65 1.94
C THR A 125 -4.66 1.23 0.88
N GLY A 126 -4.18 2.14 0.03
CA GLY A 126 -5.00 2.69 -1.06
C GLY A 126 -6.16 3.53 -0.51
N GLY A 127 -7.35 3.37 -1.08
CA GLY A 127 -8.57 4.09 -0.64
C GLY A 127 -9.29 3.43 0.53
N ASP A 128 -8.66 2.46 1.21
CA ASP A 128 -9.22 1.69 2.30
C ASP A 128 -8.57 2.10 3.64
N PRO A 129 -9.24 2.93 4.46
CA PRO A 129 -8.74 3.34 5.77
C PRO A 129 -8.93 2.25 6.83
N GLY A 130 -8.05 2.20 7.83
CA GLY A 130 -8.14 1.21 8.92
C GLY A 130 -9.29 1.44 9.92
N TRP A 131 -10.35 2.16 9.54
CA TRP A 131 -11.41 2.61 10.44
C TRP A 131 -12.26 1.49 11.03
N ASP A 132 -12.34 0.34 10.37
CA ASP A 132 -12.99 -0.86 10.87
C ASP A 132 -12.21 -1.53 12.02
N GLY A 133 -10.95 -1.14 12.20
CA GLY A 133 -10.08 -1.64 13.25
C GLY A 133 -9.53 -3.05 12.99
N ASN A 134 -9.53 -3.51 11.73
CA ASN A 134 -9.03 -4.82 11.34
C ASN A 134 -7.61 -4.80 10.75
N GLY A 135 -7.00 -3.63 10.58
CA GLY A 135 -5.63 -3.59 10.08
C GLY A 135 -5.02 -2.20 10.00
N GLY A 136 -3.85 -2.17 9.36
CA GLY A 136 -3.10 -0.96 9.14
C GLY A 136 -1.82 -1.20 8.36
N SER A 137 -1.11 -0.12 8.07
CA SER A 137 0.21 -0.20 7.45
C SER A 137 1.09 0.98 7.86
N ALA A 138 2.38 0.74 8.04
CA ALA A 138 3.41 1.74 8.25
C ALA A 138 4.40 1.71 7.09
N ARG A 139 4.34 2.69 6.19
CA ARG A 139 5.19 2.77 4.99
C ARG A 139 5.81 4.15 4.83
N PHE A 140 6.84 4.24 4.01
CA PHE A 140 7.36 5.52 3.53
C PHE A 140 6.71 5.91 2.20
N MET A 141 6.68 7.22 1.97
CA MET A 141 6.35 7.84 0.70
C MET A 141 7.39 8.91 0.40
N TRP A 142 7.85 9.02 -0.85
CA TRP A 142 8.45 10.27 -1.31
C TRP A 142 7.36 11.17 -1.86
N TYR A 143 7.51 12.47 -1.66
CA TYR A 143 6.61 13.48 -2.21
C TYR A 143 7.41 14.69 -2.68
N CYS A 144 6.96 15.30 -3.76
CA CYS A 144 7.54 16.53 -4.30
C CYS A 144 6.39 17.46 -4.72
N PRO A 145 6.12 18.52 -3.94
CA PRO A 145 4.98 19.42 -4.16
C PRO A 145 4.98 20.16 -5.51
N ASN A 146 6.12 20.27 -6.17
CA ASN A 146 6.25 20.97 -7.45
C ASN A 146 6.59 20.03 -8.61
N GLY A 147 6.56 18.72 -8.39
CA GLY A 147 6.75 17.74 -9.45
C GLY A 147 5.41 17.26 -10.03
N SER A 148 5.44 16.89 -11.31
CA SER A 148 4.31 16.36 -12.06
C SER A 148 4.80 15.47 -13.20
N ASN A 149 3.90 14.96 -14.05
CA ASN A 149 4.27 14.32 -15.31
C ASN A 149 4.88 15.25 -16.37
N THR A 150 4.90 16.56 -16.12
CA THR A 150 5.48 17.59 -17.00
C THR A 150 6.64 18.35 -16.34
N ALA A 151 6.88 18.16 -15.04
CA ALA A 151 7.95 18.80 -14.30
C ALA A 151 8.67 17.81 -13.38
N LYS A 152 10.01 17.73 -13.48
CA LYS A 152 10.83 16.86 -12.61
C LYS A 152 10.53 17.12 -11.13
N GLY A 153 10.31 18.38 -10.77
CA GLY A 153 10.08 18.85 -9.41
C GLY A 153 11.39 19.05 -8.63
N SER A 154 11.30 19.86 -7.58
CA SER A 154 12.37 20.12 -6.62
C SER A 154 11.82 20.14 -5.19
N GLY A 155 12.71 20.02 -4.19
CA GLY A 155 12.31 19.95 -2.78
C GLY A 155 11.59 18.65 -2.43
N ALA A 156 12.06 17.52 -2.99
CA ALA A 156 11.53 16.21 -2.65
C ALA A 156 11.87 15.85 -1.19
N TYR A 157 10.96 15.13 -0.54
CA TYR A 157 11.13 14.66 0.83
C TYR A 157 10.48 13.29 1.03
N LEU A 158 10.95 12.57 2.03
CA LEU A 158 10.29 11.41 2.61
C LEU A 158 9.27 11.86 3.65
N GLN A 159 8.15 11.16 3.70
CA GLN A 159 7.14 11.31 4.73
C GLN A 159 6.64 9.93 5.20
N PRO A 160 6.20 9.80 6.46
CA PRO A 160 5.38 8.69 6.89
C PRO A 160 4.12 8.57 6.01
N TYR A 161 3.57 7.37 5.91
CA TYR A 161 2.28 7.16 5.26
C TYR A 161 1.58 5.99 5.93
N VAL A 162 0.80 6.31 6.96
CA VAL A 162 0.33 5.34 7.96
C VAL A 162 -1.19 5.16 7.88
N TYR A 163 -1.63 3.91 7.82
CA TYR A 163 -3.03 3.53 7.98
C TYR A 163 -3.22 2.92 9.36
N TYR A 164 -4.23 3.37 10.09
CA TYR A 164 -4.50 2.97 11.47
C TYR A 164 -5.95 3.34 11.85
N LYS A 165 -6.45 2.76 12.95
CA LYS A 165 -7.84 2.90 13.41
C LYS A 165 -8.39 4.32 13.43
N ASP A 166 -7.56 5.27 13.84
CA ASP A 166 -7.94 6.66 14.11
C ASP A 166 -7.34 7.63 13.07
N GLN A 167 -7.03 7.16 11.85
CA GLN A 167 -6.52 8.03 10.80
C GLN A 167 -7.55 9.10 10.39
N PRO A 168 -7.14 10.36 10.19
CA PRO A 168 -8.07 11.47 9.97
C PRO A 168 -8.68 11.51 8.57
N GLY A 169 -8.11 10.78 7.61
CA GLY A 169 -8.56 10.77 6.22
C GLY A 169 -8.52 9.39 5.61
N GLN A 170 -9.12 9.25 4.44
CA GLN A 170 -9.23 7.97 3.71
C GLN A 170 -7.86 7.36 3.36
N TYR A 171 -6.88 8.22 3.09
CA TYR A 171 -5.54 7.82 2.69
C TYR A 171 -4.57 7.88 3.87
N GLY A 172 -3.39 7.30 3.70
CA GLY A 172 -2.38 7.22 4.76
C GLY A 172 -2.01 8.60 5.33
N ASN A 173 -1.92 8.67 6.65
CA ASN A 173 -1.56 9.86 7.38
C ASN A 173 -0.04 10.08 7.34
N ASP A 174 0.38 11.30 7.01
CA ASP A 174 1.79 11.71 6.99
C ASP A 174 2.24 12.46 8.25
N PHE A 175 1.29 12.79 9.15
CA PHE A 175 1.52 13.54 10.39
C PHE A 175 2.21 14.90 10.18
N GLY A 176 2.14 15.46 8.96
CA GLY A 176 2.85 16.67 8.56
C GLY A 176 4.37 16.55 8.63
N LYS A 177 4.92 15.34 8.71
CA LYS A 177 6.37 15.10 8.90
C LYS A 177 7.09 14.95 7.56
N LYS A 178 8.31 15.49 7.51
CA LYS A 178 9.12 15.56 6.28
C LYS A 178 10.59 15.35 6.59
N TYR A 179 11.29 14.65 5.70
CA TYR A 179 12.75 14.57 5.67
C TYR A 179 13.23 14.80 4.23
N TYR A 180 13.93 15.91 3.98
CA TYR A 180 14.32 16.28 2.62
C TYR A 180 15.38 15.35 2.04
N ILE A 181 15.25 15.07 0.74
CA ILE A 181 16.09 14.10 0.03
C ILE A 181 16.58 14.64 -1.31
N GLN A 182 17.61 13.97 -1.83
CA GLN A 182 18.31 14.26 -3.07
C GLN A 182 18.58 12.94 -3.81
N GLU A 183 18.74 13.02 -5.13
CA GLU A 183 19.17 11.89 -5.93
C GLU A 183 20.64 11.58 -5.68
N GLY A 184 21.04 10.32 -5.84
CA GLY A 184 22.42 9.87 -5.61
C GLY A 184 22.81 9.70 -4.14
N VAL A 185 22.01 10.17 -3.18
CA VAL A 185 22.28 10.06 -1.75
C VAL A 185 21.65 8.78 -1.18
N THR A 186 22.44 8.09 -0.35
CA THR A 186 22.00 6.89 0.38
C THR A 186 21.39 7.28 1.72
N TYR A 187 20.23 6.69 2.03
CA TYR A 187 19.47 6.91 3.25
C TYR A 187 19.32 5.60 4.03
N ASN A 188 19.60 5.65 5.33
CA ASN A 188 19.32 4.57 6.27
C ASN A 188 17.96 4.83 6.91
N CYS A 189 16.99 3.97 6.66
CA CYS A 189 15.61 4.12 7.10
C CYS A 189 15.25 3.07 8.14
N GLN A 190 14.42 3.46 9.10
CA GLN A 190 13.85 2.56 10.09
C GLN A 190 12.37 2.87 10.29
N ILE A 191 11.58 1.81 10.45
CA ILE A 191 10.19 1.88 10.91
C ILE A 191 10.04 0.91 12.07
N SER A 192 9.56 1.39 13.21
CA SER A 192 9.22 0.55 14.37
C SER A 192 7.74 0.68 14.69
N VAL A 193 7.08 -0.45 14.89
CA VAL A 193 5.65 -0.57 15.20
C VAL A 193 5.51 -1.35 16.49
N LYS A 194 4.81 -0.78 17.47
CA LYS A 194 4.27 -1.54 18.60
C LYS A 194 2.76 -1.58 18.47
N LEU A 195 2.19 -2.78 18.48
CA LEU A 195 0.75 -2.96 18.46
C LEU A 195 0.12 -2.45 19.77
N ASN A 196 -1.08 -1.90 19.68
CA ASN A 196 -1.85 -1.52 20.86
C ASN A 196 -2.46 -2.77 21.53
N THR A 197 -3.25 -2.63 22.60
CA THR A 197 -4.08 -3.72 23.17
C THR A 197 -5.56 -3.35 23.15
N GLY A 198 -6.44 -4.30 22.84
CA GLY A 198 -7.88 -4.06 22.70
C GLY A 198 -8.21 -2.76 21.96
N SER A 199 -9.02 -1.91 22.58
CA SER A 199 -9.36 -0.58 22.06
C SER A 199 -8.49 0.56 22.62
N ASN A 200 -7.37 0.26 23.29
CA ASN A 200 -6.49 1.27 23.88
C ASN A 200 -5.63 1.98 22.83
N THR A 201 -5.30 3.24 23.08
CA THR A 201 -4.33 4.02 22.30
C THR A 201 -2.96 3.95 22.97
N ASN A 202 -2.38 2.74 23.02
CA ASN A 202 -1.10 2.45 23.70
C ASN A 202 -0.06 1.76 22.79
N GLY A 203 -0.38 1.60 21.51
CA GLY A 203 0.60 1.24 20.48
C GLY A 203 1.38 2.47 20.04
N TYR A 204 2.39 2.28 19.19
CA TYR A 204 3.09 3.39 18.57
C TYR A 204 3.60 3.08 17.18
N VAL A 205 3.94 4.13 16.46
CA VAL A 205 4.77 4.09 15.27
C VAL A 205 5.94 5.06 15.40
N LYS A 206 7.12 4.61 15.00
CA LYS A 206 8.32 5.43 14.94
C LYS A 206 8.97 5.31 13.57
N TYR A 207 9.51 6.43 13.10
CA TYR A 207 10.26 6.49 11.85
C TYR A 207 11.58 7.21 12.07
N TYR A 208 12.64 6.68 11.47
CA TYR A 208 13.95 7.32 11.45
C TYR A 208 14.52 7.36 10.04
N VAL A 209 15.26 8.43 9.74
CA VAL A 209 16.10 8.54 8.53
C VAL A 209 17.47 9.03 8.95
N ASN A 210 18.53 8.29 8.61
CA ASN A 210 19.91 8.53 9.03
C ASN A 210 20.03 8.74 10.54
N GLY A 211 19.31 7.93 11.33
CA GLY A 211 19.25 8.02 12.80
C GLY A 211 18.44 9.21 13.34
N THR A 212 17.96 10.12 12.50
CA THR A 212 17.09 11.23 12.92
C THR A 212 15.65 10.73 13.08
N GLU A 213 15.07 10.90 14.27
CA GLU A 213 13.65 10.61 14.52
C GLU A 213 12.78 11.62 13.77
N ILE A 214 11.98 11.15 12.80
CA ILE A 214 11.05 12.01 12.04
C ILE A 214 9.62 11.94 12.60
N LEU A 215 9.28 10.83 13.25
CA LEU A 215 7.97 10.59 13.87
C LEU A 215 8.16 9.64 15.05
N ASN A 216 7.47 9.94 16.15
CA ASN A 216 7.25 9.05 17.28
C ASN A 216 5.85 9.36 17.83
N GLN A 217 4.90 8.50 17.50
CA GLN A 217 3.49 8.77 17.71
C GLN A 217 2.81 7.57 18.37
N THR A 218 2.20 7.82 19.51
CA THR A 218 1.26 6.87 20.14
C THR A 218 -0.01 6.79 19.30
N ILE A 219 -0.42 5.57 18.96
CA ILE A 219 -1.60 5.31 18.12
C ILE A 219 -2.32 4.02 18.55
N ARG A 220 -3.53 3.87 18.03
CA ARG A 220 -4.30 2.63 18.03
C ARG A 220 -4.29 2.07 16.62
N TRP A 221 -3.69 0.90 16.45
CA TRP A 221 -3.61 0.22 15.16
C TRP A 221 -4.93 -0.45 14.81
N VAL A 222 -5.38 -1.32 15.73
CA VAL A 222 -6.54 -2.18 15.55
C VAL A 222 -7.40 -2.19 16.80
N THR A 223 -8.68 -2.51 16.65
CA THR A 223 -9.62 -2.79 17.76
C THR A 223 -10.05 -4.25 17.79
N ASN A 224 -9.82 -4.99 16.70
CA ASN A 224 -10.05 -6.44 16.63
C ASN A 224 -8.78 -7.20 17.01
N ASP A 225 -8.79 -7.88 18.16
CA ASP A 225 -7.62 -8.62 18.66
C ASP A 225 -7.22 -9.78 17.74
N SER A 226 -8.15 -10.38 16.99
CA SER A 226 -7.84 -11.45 16.02
C SER A 226 -7.01 -10.97 14.82
N LYS A 227 -6.89 -9.65 14.65
CA LYS A 227 -6.12 -8.98 13.60
C LYS A 227 -4.92 -8.21 14.14
N ARG A 228 -4.64 -8.35 15.44
CA ARG A 228 -3.55 -7.64 16.14
C ARG A 228 -2.23 -8.37 15.97
N ASN A 229 -1.75 -8.38 14.74
CA ASN A 229 -0.48 -8.97 14.41
C ASN A 229 0.14 -8.24 13.22
N VAL A 230 1.44 -8.06 13.27
CA VAL A 230 2.25 -7.80 12.09
C VAL A 230 2.32 -9.11 11.31
N ASN A 231 1.84 -9.11 10.07
CA ASN A 231 1.80 -10.32 9.23
C ASN A 231 2.59 -10.24 7.93
N ALA A 232 3.08 -9.05 7.58
CA ALA A 232 3.92 -8.90 6.41
C ALA A 232 4.89 -7.71 6.52
N VAL A 233 6.09 -7.91 5.98
CA VAL A 233 6.98 -6.82 5.57
C VAL A 233 6.76 -6.58 4.09
N SER A 234 6.36 -5.37 3.72
CA SER A 234 6.19 -4.96 2.32
C SER A 234 7.49 -4.42 1.74
N LEU A 235 7.69 -4.60 0.43
CA LEU A 235 8.52 -3.74 -0.41
C LEU A 235 7.62 -3.15 -1.49
N HIS A 236 7.18 -1.90 -1.28
CA HIS A 236 6.29 -1.19 -2.18
C HIS A 236 7.04 -0.02 -2.81
N THR A 237 7.34 -0.14 -4.10
CA THR A 237 8.07 0.86 -4.87
C THR A 237 7.32 1.19 -6.15
N PHE A 238 6.61 2.31 -6.18
CA PHE A 238 5.82 2.74 -7.33
C PHE A 238 5.49 4.23 -7.28
N ARG A 239 5.20 4.83 -8.45
CA ARG A 239 4.61 6.18 -8.52
C ARG A 239 3.15 6.13 -8.10
N GLY A 240 2.80 6.91 -7.09
CA GLY A 240 1.54 6.77 -6.35
C GLY A 240 0.57 7.91 -6.59
N GLY A 241 -0.59 7.91 -5.97
CA GLY A 241 -1.73 8.71 -6.42
C GLY A 241 -2.49 8.01 -7.54
N SER A 242 -3.60 8.58 -7.97
CA SER A 242 -4.44 7.99 -9.03
C SER A 242 -4.57 8.90 -10.26
N GLN A 243 -4.04 10.12 -10.19
CA GLN A 243 -4.14 11.10 -11.25
C GLN A 243 -2.90 11.07 -12.17
N GLU A 244 -3.10 11.43 -13.43
CA GLU A 244 -2.06 11.43 -14.46
C GLU A 244 -0.81 12.25 -14.08
N TYR A 245 -0.99 13.34 -13.32
CA TYR A 245 0.13 14.20 -12.92
C TYR A 245 1.12 13.52 -11.96
N TRP A 246 0.83 12.32 -11.46
CA TRP A 246 1.77 11.53 -10.67
C TRP A 246 2.72 10.66 -11.51
N LYS A 247 2.40 10.47 -12.80
CA LYS A 247 3.24 9.73 -13.73
C LYS A 247 4.55 10.47 -13.98
N ALA A 248 5.51 9.80 -14.61
CA ALA A 248 6.69 10.44 -15.16
C ALA A 248 6.88 10.04 -16.62
N PRO A 249 7.34 10.96 -17.48
CA PRO A 249 7.56 10.69 -18.91
C PRO A 249 8.88 9.93 -19.15
N VAL A 250 9.55 9.51 -18.09
CA VAL A 250 10.82 8.77 -18.13
C VAL A 250 10.82 7.65 -17.11
N THR A 251 11.60 6.62 -17.42
CA THR A 251 11.93 5.57 -16.47
C THR A 251 12.84 6.13 -15.37
N SER A 252 12.64 5.68 -14.14
CA SER A 252 13.53 6.01 -13.01
C SER A 252 13.73 4.77 -12.14
N SER A 253 14.67 4.80 -11.21
CA SER A 253 14.91 3.65 -10.34
C SER A 253 15.36 4.03 -8.94
N ILE A 254 15.02 3.16 -7.99
CA ILE A 254 15.46 3.24 -6.60
C ILE A 254 16.27 1.99 -6.30
N TYR A 255 17.48 2.17 -5.78
CA TYR A 255 18.35 1.10 -5.34
C TYR A 255 18.17 0.86 -3.84
N TYR A 256 17.98 -0.40 -3.46
CA TYR A 256 17.92 -0.86 -2.08
C TYR A 256 19.11 -1.79 -1.82
N PRO A 257 20.19 -1.32 -1.18
CA PRO A 257 21.35 -2.16 -0.89
C PRO A 257 21.06 -3.32 0.06
N SER A 258 20.19 -3.10 1.05
CA SER A 258 19.88 -4.08 2.09
C SER A 258 18.58 -3.74 2.82
N ALA A 259 17.95 -4.77 3.37
CA ALA A 259 16.91 -4.65 4.38
C ALA A 259 17.02 -5.79 5.40
N ALA A 260 16.61 -5.51 6.63
CA ALA A 260 16.48 -6.46 7.72
C ALA A 260 15.23 -6.13 8.53
N TRP A 261 14.67 -7.13 9.20
CA TRP A 261 13.52 -6.95 10.07
C TRP A 261 13.51 -8.00 11.16
N ASP A 262 12.96 -7.64 12.32
CA ASP A 262 12.83 -8.56 13.44
C ASP A 262 11.73 -8.13 14.41
N ALA A 263 11.22 -9.10 15.16
CA ALA A 263 10.42 -8.90 16.35
C ALA A 263 11.34 -8.65 17.56
N GLN A 264 10.89 -7.79 18.49
CA GLN A 264 11.56 -7.53 19.76
C GLN A 264 10.66 -7.88 20.94
#